data_AF-A0A0G4G9X3-F1
#
_entry.id   AF-A0A0G4G9X3-F1
#
_cell.length_a   1.000
_cell.length_b   1.000
_cell.length_c   1.000
_cell.angle_alpha   90.00
_cell.angle_beta   90.00
_cell.angle_gamma   90.00
#
_symmetry.space_group_name_H-M   'P 1'
#
loop_
_entity.id
_entity.type
_entity.pdbx_description
1 polymer ?
#
loop_
_entity_poly.entity_id
_entity_poly.type
_entity_poly.pdbx_seq_one_letter_code
_entity_poly.pdbx_strand_id
1 'polypeptide(L)'
;MKGGREGGRQGHCIIFVPGLPKTPTPEFEDALLGVCGRLLKHDPTLASEWVPESRPPSEEDFLDFEAEPCDYTGPPSEVGNNAVHHLVGTNCFSRDFVVKYLDMLTAIDPSILTDCNEAGVTPLQVAAWQGYEYSRSPNIHAIEHICRQVEPAHVEHDGDHGIALVWAVKTLTGREASQPSVRDEGLINEWRQAVRTLLRWGTAAAQLQHLAGQYDIEPQHLELVDREYTAVLNELLQEVMAVASGALQPNMEPAAQGIKERINLTDKTTFGKRIHMAMQHFLTSAAATKTASHCSEVMGEPPSHDEQEQEQERKRAKVSVPSRQCFVVRGVNSRRLGLHEVVHRAIVDEAAACGLKGLDQPGGDALCQFALPELGYLDKHGRFQSLQIE
;
A
#
# COMPACT_ATOMS: atom_id res chain seq x y z
N MET A 1 5.78 24.69 45.75
CA MET A 1 4.40 24.82 45.24
C MET A 1 4.29 23.96 43.99
N LYS A 2 3.83 22.71 44.16
CA LYS A 2 3.45 21.84 43.03
C LYS A 2 2.09 22.34 42.55
N GLY A 3 2.04 22.95 41.37
CA GLY A 3 0.77 23.28 40.73
C GLY A 3 0.03 21.97 40.46
N GLY A 4 -1.13 21.79 41.09
CA GLY A 4 -2.02 20.69 40.77
C GLY A 4 -2.43 20.83 39.30
N ARG A 5 -2.08 19.83 38.48
CA ARG A 5 -2.72 19.67 37.17
C ARG A 5 -4.17 19.33 37.46
N GLU A 6 -5.06 20.27 37.15
CA GLU A 6 -6.50 20.03 37.17
C GLU A 6 -6.79 18.81 36.30
N GLY A 7 -7.35 17.75 36.92
CA GLY A 7 -7.81 16.53 36.27
C GLY A 7 -9.06 16.80 35.45
N GLY A 8 -8.96 17.65 34.44
CA GLY A 8 -9.96 17.81 33.40
C GLY A 8 -9.96 16.56 32.55
N ARG A 9 -11.01 15.73 32.69
CA ARG A 9 -11.34 14.70 31.72
C ARG A 9 -11.74 15.39 30.41
N GLN A 10 -10.80 15.68 29.54
CA GLN A 10 -11.06 15.97 28.13
C GLN A 10 -10.22 14.93 27.43
N GLY A 11 -10.78 13.82 26.93
CA GLY A 11 -11.95 13.56 26.10
C GLY A 11 -11.69 12.21 25.38
N HIS A 12 -11.30 11.19 26.17
CA HIS A 12 -10.64 9.90 25.82
C HIS A 12 -11.12 9.18 24.56
N CYS A 13 -10.74 9.77 23.44
CA CYS A 13 -10.97 9.35 22.07
C CYS A 13 -12.44 9.43 21.63
N ILE A 14 -12.71 10.34 20.69
CA ILE A 14 -13.99 10.54 20.00
C ILE A 14 -14.62 9.22 19.49
N ILE A 15 -13.80 8.19 19.25
CA ILE A 15 -14.22 6.88 18.76
C ILE A 15 -14.39 5.80 19.85
N PHE A 16 -14.04 6.10 21.10
CA PHE A 16 -14.29 5.18 22.21
C PHE A 16 -15.75 5.27 22.64
N VAL A 17 -16.60 4.54 21.91
CA VAL A 17 -18.02 4.38 22.25
C VAL A 17 -18.15 3.09 23.08
N PRO A 18 -18.42 3.16 24.39
CA PRO A 18 -18.64 1.96 25.20
C PRO A 18 -19.78 1.13 24.60
N GLY A 19 -19.55 -0.16 24.40
CA GLY A 19 -20.54 -1.07 23.81
C GLY A 19 -20.67 -0.96 22.29
N LEU A 20 -19.58 -0.65 21.57
CA LEU A 20 -19.55 -0.74 20.11
C LEU A 20 -20.12 -2.09 19.63
N PRO A 21 -21.08 -2.08 18.68
CA PRO A 21 -21.56 -3.31 18.08
C PRO A 21 -20.40 -4.03 17.38
N LYS A 22 -20.39 -5.36 17.44
CA LYS A 22 -19.37 -6.18 16.73
C LYS A 22 -19.32 -5.89 15.24
N THR A 23 -20.48 -5.55 14.68
CA THR A 23 -20.69 -5.17 13.27
C THR A 23 -21.63 -3.95 13.24
N PRO A 24 -21.09 -2.72 13.28
CA PRO A 24 -21.87 -1.49 13.12
C PRO A 24 -22.64 -1.49 11.79
N THR A 25 -23.84 -0.90 11.78
CA THR A 25 -24.58 -0.69 10.52
C THR A 25 -24.07 0.57 9.82
N PRO A 26 -24.23 0.69 8.49
CA PRO A 26 -23.87 1.91 7.77
C PRO A 26 -24.51 3.18 8.36
N GLU A 27 -25.76 3.10 8.84
CA GLU A 27 -26.45 4.24 9.47
C GLU A 27 -25.82 4.63 10.81
N PHE A 28 -25.36 3.64 11.60
CA PHE A 28 -24.62 3.91 12.83
C PHE A 28 -23.28 4.59 12.52
N GLU A 29 -22.56 4.09 11.52
CA GLU A 29 -21.28 4.65 11.08
C GLU A 29 -21.42 6.08 10.57
N ASP A 30 -22.42 6.36 9.73
CA ASP A 30 -22.72 7.70 9.24
C ASP A 30 -23.12 8.66 10.36
N ALA A 31 -23.93 8.17 11.32
CA ALA A 31 -24.30 8.96 12.49
C ALA A 31 -23.09 9.27 13.37
N LEU A 32 -22.21 8.28 13.60
CA LEU A 32 -20.98 8.43 14.35
C LEU A 32 -20.04 9.43 13.67
N LEU A 33 -19.77 9.29 12.36
CA LEU A 33 -18.99 10.27 11.58
C LEU A 33 -19.57 11.68 11.70
N GLY A 34 -20.90 11.81 11.63
CA GLY A 34 -21.58 13.09 11.78
C GLY A 34 -21.38 13.72 13.17
N VAL A 35 -21.37 12.90 14.23
CA VAL A 35 -21.07 13.36 15.60
C VAL A 35 -19.61 13.77 15.71
N CYS A 36 -18.69 12.91 15.28
CA CYS A 36 -17.24 13.16 15.31
C CYS A 36 -16.89 14.46 14.58
N GLY A 37 -17.42 14.66 13.37
CA GLY A 37 -17.16 15.87 12.58
C GLY A 37 -17.71 17.14 13.21
N ARG A 38 -18.85 17.09 13.92
CA ARG A 38 -19.33 18.24 14.70
C ARG A 38 -18.42 18.53 15.89
N LEU A 39 -18.00 17.50 16.62
CA LEU A 39 -17.11 17.67 17.77
C LEU A 39 -15.76 18.26 17.34
N LEU A 40 -15.13 17.70 16.31
CA LEU A 40 -13.86 18.19 15.77
C LEU A 40 -13.96 19.60 15.19
N LYS A 41 -15.12 19.97 14.61
CA LYS A 41 -15.37 21.35 14.17
C LYS A 41 -15.45 22.33 15.34
N HIS A 42 -15.97 21.89 16.48
CA HIS A 42 -16.10 22.72 17.68
C HIS A 42 -14.80 22.79 18.48
N ASP A 43 -14.07 21.68 18.56
CA ASP A 43 -12.82 21.54 19.28
C ASP A 43 -11.85 20.62 18.49
N PRO A 44 -11.01 21.21 17.62
CA PRO A 44 -10.02 20.45 16.84
C PRO A 44 -8.96 19.77 17.71
N THR A 45 -8.76 20.21 18.96
CA THR A 45 -7.73 19.63 19.84
C THR A 45 -8.05 18.20 20.25
N LEU A 46 -9.30 17.78 20.11
CA LEU A 46 -9.76 16.40 20.34
C LEU A 46 -9.16 15.40 19.34
N ALA A 47 -8.67 15.85 18.18
CA ALA A 47 -7.98 14.96 17.24
C ALA A 47 -6.66 14.47 17.85
N SER A 48 -5.85 15.40 18.34
CA SER A 48 -4.51 15.15 18.88
C SER A 48 -4.53 14.93 20.40
N GLU A 49 -5.65 14.49 20.96
CA GLU A 49 -5.76 14.18 22.39
C GLU A 49 -5.15 12.80 22.69
N TRP A 50 -4.48 12.71 23.85
CA TRP A 50 -3.75 11.54 24.29
C TRP A 50 -4.41 10.96 25.54
N VAL A 51 -4.54 9.63 25.62
CA VAL A 51 -4.96 8.98 26.86
C VAL A 51 -3.92 9.28 27.97
N PRO A 52 -4.29 9.89 29.10
CA PRO A 52 -3.37 10.27 30.14
C PRO A 52 -2.88 9.06 30.93
N GLU A 53 -1.65 9.17 31.43
CA GLU A 53 -0.91 8.21 32.26
C GLU A 53 -1.66 7.73 33.52
N SER A 54 -2.69 8.46 33.96
CA SER A 54 -3.37 8.25 35.23
C SER A 54 -4.67 7.46 35.15
N ARG A 55 -4.82 6.48 34.25
CA ARG A 55 -5.86 5.44 34.47
C ARG A 55 -5.27 4.46 35.49
N PRO A 56 -5.60 4.55 36.80
CA PRO A 56 -5.29 3.45 37.69
C PRO A 56 -5.94 2.21 37.08
N PRO A 57 -5.21 1.11 36.92
CA PRO A 57 -5.79 -0.13 36.43
C PRO A 57 -7.03 -0.42 37.28
N SER A 58 -8.16 -0.67 36.63
CA SER A 58 -9.38 -1.00 37.34
C SER A 58 -9.07 -2.23 38.20
N GLU A 59 -9.51 -2.28 39.47
CA GLU A 59 -9.40 -3.52 40.25
C GLU A 59 -10.06 -4.72 39.54
N GLU A 60 -10.97 -4.47 38.59
CA GLU A 60 -11.58 -5.49 37.73
C GLU A 60 -10.63 -6.07 36.66
N ASP A 61 -9.55 -5.37 36.27
CA ASP A 61 -8.57 -5.86 35.28
C ASP A 61 -7.57 -6.87 35.88
N PHE A 62 -7.51 -6.98 37.22
CA PHE A 62 -6.54 -7.80 37.95
C PHE A 62 -7.10 -9.10 38.54
N LEU A 63 -8.42 -9.33 38.50
CA LEU A 63 -9.02 -10.39 39.32
C LEU A 63 -8.97 -11.82 38.74
N ASP A 64 -8.33 -12.07 37.59
CA ASP A 64 -8.31 -13.42 36.96
C ASP A 64 -6.92 -13.99 36.61
N PHE A 65 -5.79 -13.38 37.01
CA PHE A 65 -4.47 -13.89 36.61
C PHE A 65 -3.44 -13.93 37.77
N GLU A 66 -3.59 -14.91 38.67
CA GLU A 66 -2.48 -15.38 39.52
C GLU A 66 -1.53 -16.25 38.70
N ALA A 67 -0.65 -15.63 37.90
CA ALA A 67 0.49 -16.31 37.28
C ALA A 67 1.80 -15.63 37.71
N GLU A 68 2.83 -16.47 37.91
CA GLU A 68 4.20 -16.15 38.31
C GLU A 68 4.82 -14.94 37.59
N PRO A 69 5.88 -14.31 38.16
CA PRO A 69 6.58 -13.17 37.55
C PRO A 69 7.17 -13.56 36.20
N CYS A 70 6.37 -13.39 35.15
CA CYS A 70 6.78 -13.34 33.77
C CYS A 70 7.24 -11.91 33.45
N ASP A 71 8.25 -11.78 32.59
CA ASP A 71 8.62 -10.52 31.93
C ASP A 71 7.43 -10.06 31.09
N TYR A 72 6.45 -9.44 31.74
CA TYR A 72 5.17 -9.08 31.16
C TYR A 72 5.36 -8.00 30.09
N THR A 73 5.48 -8.42 28.83
CA THR A 73 5.34 -7.58 27.63
C THR A 73 3.85 -7.41 27.30
N GLY A 74 3.07 -6.92 28.27
CA GLY A 74 1.65 -6.61 28.06
C GLY A 74 1.46 -5.62 26.90
N PRO A 75 0.20 -5.34 26.53
CA PRO A 75 -0.11 -4.34 25.51
C PRO A 75 0.72 -3.07 25.72
N PRO A 76 1.25 -2.44 24.66
CA PRO A 76 1.80 -1.10 24.78
C PRO A 76 0.70 -0.29 25.46
N SER A 77 1.06 0.32 26.58
CA SER A 77 0.15 1.02 27.45
C SER A 77 -0.86 1.81 26.62
N GLU A 78 -2.16 1.69 26.91
CA GLU A 78 -3.16 2.55 26.25
C GLU A 78 -2.84 4.03 26.49
N VAL A 79 -2.01 4.30 27.51
CA VAL A 79 -1.43 5.59 27.78
C VAL A 79 -0.68 6.14 26.56
N GLY A 80 -1.00 7.37 26.22
CA GLY A 80 -0.44 8.04 25.06
C GLY A 80 -1.04 7.58 23.73
N ASN A 81 -2.08 6.75 23.70
CA ASN A 81 -2.76 6.51 22.44
C ASN A 81 -3.55 7.76 22.03
N ASN A 82 -3.40 8.16 20.76
CA ASN A 82 -4.26 9.15 20.12
C ASN A 82 -5.46 8.48 19.43
N ALA A 83 -6.37 9.27 18.86
CA ALA A 83 -7.57 8.77 18.21
C ALA A 83 -7.30 7.75 17.07
N VAL A 84 -6.17 7.86 16.38
CA VAL A 84 -5.78 6.94 15.30
C VAL A 84 -5.37 5.59 15.88
N HIS A 85 -4.57 5.55 16.94
CA HIS A 85 -4.19 4.30 17.63
C HIS A 85 -5.43 3.49 18.05
N HIS A 86 -6.46 4.16 18.57
CA HIS A 86 -7.70 3.48 18.92
C HIS A 86 -8.49 3.00 17.71
N LEU A 87 -8.63 3.83 16.66
CA LEU A 87 -9.31 3.42 15.43
C LEU A 87 -8.66 2.16 14.84
N VAL A 88 -7.34 2.15 14.71
CA VAL A 88 -6.65 1.04 14.04
C VAL A 88 -6.63 -0.25 14.89
N GLY A 89 -6.75 -0.13 16.21
CA GLY A 89 -6.99 -1.26 17.10
C GLY A 89 -8.41 -1.83 17.04
N THR A 90 -9.34 -1.11 16.41
CA THR A 90 -10.69 -1.62 16.08
C THR A 90 -10.74 -2.12 14.64
N ASN A 91 -11.39 -3.25 14.41
CA ASN A 91 -11.58 -3.84 13.08
C ASN A 91 -13.06 -4.08 12.74
N CYS A 92 -13.97 -3.47 13.50
CA CYS A 92 -15.41 -3.65 13.32
C CYS A 92 -16.01 -2.68 12.30
N PHE A 93 -15.33 -1.57 11.98
CA PHE A 93 -15.85 -0.55 11.08
C PHE A 93 -15.61 -0.88 9.60
N SER A 94 -16.50 -0.40 8.75
CA SER A 94 -16.38 -0.51 7.30
C SER A 94 -15.18 0.30 6.76
N ARG A 95 -14.73 -0.08 5.55
CA ARG A 95 -13.71 0.67 4.81
C ARG A 95 -14.05 2.16 4.69
N ASP A 96 -15.30 2.46 4.31
CA ASP A 96 -15.75 3.83 4.05
C ASP A 96 -15.70 4.67 5.33
N PHE A 97 -16.07 4.08 6.47
CA PHE A 97 -15.95 4.74 7.76
C PHE A 97 -14.49 5.02 8.11
N VAL A 98 -13.63 4.00 8.06
CA VAL A 98 -12.21 4.13 8.43
C VAL A 98 -11.52 5.22 7.59
N VAL A 99 -11.72 5.21 6.27
CA VAL A 99 -11.13 6.20 5.37
C VAL A 99 -11.64 7.61 5.67
N LYS A 100 -12.96 7.81 5.77
CA LYS A 100 -13.53 9.15 6.05
C LYS A 100 -13.11 9.68 7.41
N TYR A 101 -13.00 8.81 8.41
CA TYR A 101 -12.61 9.21 9.75
C TYR A 101 -11.12 9.61 9.80
N LEU A 102 -10.24 8.82 9.14
CA LEU A 102 -8.82 9.17 9.02
C LEU A 102 -8.63 10.47 8.23
N ASP A 103 -9.31 10.66 7.09
CA ASP A 103 -9.26 11.90 6.32
C ASP A 103 -9.63 13.12 7.16
N MET A 104 -10.63 12.97 8.05
CA MET A 104 -11.07 14.03 8.94
C MET A 104 -10.03 14.38 10.01
N LEU A 105 -9.34 13.38 10.56
CA LEU A 105 -8.26 13.59 11.52
C LEU A 105 -7.02 14.20 10.85
N THR A 106 -6.58 13.66 9.72
CA THR A 106 -5.43 14.17 8.97
C THR A 106 -5.68 15.60 8.46
N ALA A 107 -6.91 15.95 8.11
CA ALA A 107 -7.25 17.32 7.70
C ALA A 107 -7.04 18.36 8.83
N ILE A 108 -7.06 17.93 10.09
CA ILE A 108 -6.79 18.78 11.26
C ILE A 108 -5.30 18.76 11.57
N ASP A 109 -4.73 17.57 11.65
CA ASP A 109 -3.33 17.36 12.00
C ASP A 109 -2.75 16.13 11.27
N PRO A 110 -1.95 16.32 10.21
CA PRO A 110 -1.34 15.20 9.49
C PRO A 110 -0.32 14.39 10.31
N SER A 111 0.29 14.95 11.36
CA SER A 111 1.31 14.21 12.13
C SER A 111 0.72 13.06 12.94
N ILE A 112 -0.58 13.11 13.22
CA ILE A 112 -1.29 12.11 14.03
C ILE A 112 -1.16 10.67 13.48
N LEU A 113 -0.91 10.52 12.17
CA LEU A 113 -0.69 9.22 11.52
C LEU A 113 0.68 8.61 11.83
N THR A 114 1.64 9.44 12.25
CA THR A 114 3.04 9.07 12.51
C THR A 114 3.46 9.27 13.96
N ASP A 115 2.67 10.00 14.74
CA ASP A 115 2.94 10.29 16.14
C ASP A 115 2.97 8.99 16.96
N CYS A 116 4.04 8.78 17.73
CA CYS A 116 4.17 7.62 18.60
C CYS A 116 3.45 7.85 19.92
N ASN A 117 2.83 6.80 20.47
CA ASN A 117 2.36 6.77 21.86
C ASN A 117 3.51 6.84 22.88
N GLU A 118 3.20 6.84 24.18
CA GLU A 118 4.22 6.90 25.23
C GLU A 118 5.17 5.70 25.23
N ALA A 119 4.76 4.57 24.62
CA ALA A 119 5.59 3.39 24.42
C ALA A 119 6.43 3.45 23.13
N GLY A 120 6.45 4.58 22.41
CA GLY A 120 7.19 4.73 21.16
C GLY A 120 6.57 3.96 19.98
N VAL A 121 5.30 3.59 20.07
CA VAL A 121 4.59 2.81 19.04
C VAL A 121 3.73 3.76 18.21
N THR A 122 3.85 3.67 16.89
CA THR A 122 3.02 4.39 15.92
C THR A 122 1.66 3.73 15.71
N PRO A 123 0.67 4.45 15.16
CA PRO A 123 -0.61 3.83 14.82
C PRO A 123 -0.47 2.68 13.82
N LEU A 124 0.45 2.78 12.86
CA LEU A 124 0.69 1.71 11.89
C LEU A 124 1.20 0.43 12.56
N GLN A 125 2.10 0.55 13.55
CA GLN A 125 2.57 -0.58 14.35
C GLN A 125 1.43 -1.18 15.19
N VAL A 126 0.58 -0.36 15.83
CA VAL A 126 -0.61 -0.86 16.55
C VAL A 126 -1.55 -1.64 15.62
N ALA A 127 -1.79 -1.14 14.41
CA ALA A 127 -2.62 -1.82 13.41
C ALA A 127 -2.08 -3.21 13.02
N ALA A 128 -0.75 -3.35 12.96
CA ALA A 128 -0.07 -4.61 12.64
C ALA A 128 0.10 -5.53 13.86
N TRP A 129 0.05 -5.01 15.08
CA TRP A 129 0.25 -5.76 16.32
C TRP A 129 -1.05 -6.34 16.89
N GLN A 130 -2.15 -5.59 16.88
CA GLN A 130 -3.40 -5.93 17.59
C GLN A 130 -4.03 -7.28 17.23
N GLY A 131 -3.76 -7.87 16.07
CA GLY A 131 -4.26 -9.22 15.77
C GLY A 131 -3.27 -10.36 15.99
N TYR A 132 -2.06 -10.08 16.50
CA TYR A 132 -1.17 -11.07 17.11
C TYR A 132 -1.78 -11.58 18.42
N GLU A 133 -2.12 -10.67 19.35
CA GLU A 133 -2.52 -11.04 20.71
C GLU A 133 -3.98 -11.48 20.80
N TYR A 134 -4.90 -10.79 20.11
CA TYR A 134 -6.35 -10.99 20.30
C TYR A 134 -7.03 -11.88 19.26
N SER A 135 -6.25 -12.57 18.43
CA SER A 135 -6.78 -13.34 17.30
C SER A 135 -7.67 -12.54 16.35
N ARG A 136 -7.47 -11.22 16.24
CA ARG A 136 -8.30 -10.29 15.46
C ARG A 136 -7.84 -10.15 14.00
N SER A 137 -8.78 -9.81 13.10
CA SER A 137 -8.46 -9.30 11.75
C SER A 137 -7.59 -8.05 11.85
N PRO A 138 -6.55 -7.90 11.01
CA PRO A 138 -5.87 -6.63 10.85
C PRO A 138 -6.85 -5.59 10.30
N ASN A 139 -6.73 -4.33 10.71
CA ASN A 139 -7.46 -3.25 10.07
C ASN A 139 -6.76 -2.87 8.76
N ILE A 140 -6.94 -3.69 7.73
CA ILE A 140 -6.29 -3.53 6.41
C ILE A 140 -6.61 -2.16 5.81
N HIS A 141 -7.83 -1.66 6.02
CA HIS A 141 -8.26 -0.37 5.52
C HIS A 141 -7.46 0.77 6.13
N ALA A 142 -7.21 0.73 7.44
CA ALA A 142 -6.35 1.71 8.11
C ALA A 142 -4.89 1.58 7.68
N ILE A 143 -4.35 0.36 7.62
CA ILE A 143 -2.97 0.10 7.15
C ILE A 143 -2.78 0.70 5.75
N GLU A 144 -3.67 0.38 4.82
CA GLU A 144 -3.62 0.86 3.43
C GLU A 144 -3.74 2.39 3.34
N HIS A 145 -4.63 2.99 4.16
CA HIS A 145 -4.83 4.44 4.16
C HIS A 145 -3.65 5.20 4.80
N ILE A 146 -3.13 4.73 5.93
CA ILE A 146 -1.96 5.33 6.59
C ILE A 146 -0.75 5.26 5.66
N CYS A 147 -0.45 4.07 5.10
CA CYS A 147 0.66 3.88 4.18
C CYS A 147 0.61 4.84 2.98
N ARG A 148 -0.59 5.14 2.46
CA ARG A 148 -0.78 6.13 1.37
C ARG A 148 -0.35 7.54 1.71
N GLN A 149 -0.49 7.94 2.98
CA GLN A 149 -0.31 9.33 3.39
C GLN A 149 1.09 9.59 3.96
N VAL A 150 1.72 8.58 4.56
CA VAL A 150 3.02 8.75 5.23
C VAL A 150 4.21 8.56 4.28
N GLU A 151 5.39 9.07 4.66
CA GLU A 151 6.65 8.75 3.97
C GLU A 151 7.11 7.31 4.27
N PRO A 152 7.82 6.62 3.37
CA PRO A 152 8.34 5.26 3.60
C PRO A 152 9.14 5.15 4.90
N ALA A 153 9.90 6.17 5.28
CA ALA A 153 10.65 6.21 6.53
C ALA A 153 9.75 6.09 7.78
N HIS A 154 8.49 6.51 7.70
CA HIS A 154 7.52 6.35 8.79
C HIS A 154 6.81 4.99 8.73
N VAL A 155 6.65 4.38 7.55
CA VAL A 155 6.20 2.98 7.43
C VAL A 155 7.22 2.04 8.09
N GLU A 156 8.48 2.41 8.00
CA GLU A 156 9.65 1.73 8.55
C GLU A 156 10.08 2.27 9.91
N HIS A 157 9.18 2.97 10.61
CA HIS A 157 9.53 3.52 11.91
C HIS A 157 9.97 2.40 12.86
N ASP A 158 11.26 2.42 13.21
CA ASP A 158 11.91 1.46 14.09
C ASP A 158 11.77 1.94 15.53
N GLY A 159 10.58 1.73 16.10
CA GLY A 159 10.33 1.98 17.52
C GLY A 159 10.88 0.84 18.39
N ASP A 160 10.75 0.96 19.71
CA ASP A 160 11.20 -0.06 20.69
C ASP A 160 10.59 -1.45 20.45
N HIS A 161 9.52 -1.50 19.66
CA HIS A 161 8.75 -2.69 19.34
C HIS A 161 9.04 -3.22 17.91
N GLY A 162 9.94 -2.58 17.15
CA GLY A 162 10.25 -2.93 15.77
C GLY A 162 9.20 -2.50 14.75
N ILE A 163 9.53 -2.62 13.46
CA ILE A 163 8.68 -2.11 12.37
C ILE A 163 7.36 -2.89 12.21
N ALA A 164 6.32 -2.23 11.69
CA ALA A 164 4.99 -2.82 11.51
C ALA A 164 5.00 -4.13 10.69
N LEU A 165 5.89 -4.23 9.70
CA LEU A 165 6.04 -5.42 8.87
C LEU A 165 6.48 -6.66 9.67
N VAL A 166 7.35 -6.50 10.69
CA VAL A 166 7.81 -7.62 11.53
C VAL A 166 6.64 -8.23 12.29
N TRP A 167 5.75 -7.41 12.84
CA TRP A 167 4.55 -7.88 13.55
C TRP A 167 3.57 -8.60 12.64
N ALA A 168 3.31 -8.04 11.46
CA ALA A 168 2.40 -8.66 10.50
C ALA A 168 2.92 -10.03 10.03
N VAL A 169 4.24 -10.15 9.81
CA VAL A 169 4.89 -11.40 9.41
C VAL A 169 4.88 -12.43 10.54
N LYS A 170 5.27 -12.05 11.77
CA LYS A 170 5.21 -12.95 12.94
C LYS A 170 3.80 -13.50 13.16
N THR A 171 2.79 -12.64 13.02
CA THR A 171 1.38 -13.03 13.14
C THR A 171 0.96 -14.00 12.04
N LEU A 172 1.30 -13.70 10.78
CA LEU A 172 0.95 -14.56 9.66
C LEU A 172 1.63 -15.93 9.76
N THR A 173 2.91 -15.99 10.10
CA THR A 173 3.65 -17.24 10.25
C THR A 173 3.07 -18.11 11.37
N GLY A 174 2.76 -17.53 12.54
CA GLY A 174 2.10 -18.26 13.63
C GLY A 174 0.74 -18.84 13.21
N ARG A 175 -0.01 -18.12 12.37
CA ARG A 175 -1.29 -18.60 11.81
C ARG A 175 -1.13 -19.67 10.74
N GLU A 176 -0.15 -19.55 9.84
CA GLU A 176 0.12 -20.59 8.83
C GLU A 176 0.60 -21.91 9.50
N ALA A 177 1.29 -21.81 10.64
CA ALA A 177 1.73 -22.95 11.45
C ALA A 177 0.63 -23.54 12.36
N SER A 178 -0.52 -22.89 12.49
CA SER A 178 -1.61 -23.33 13.36
C SER A 178 -2.24 -24.64 12.87
N GLN A 179 -2.76 -25.44 13.81
CA GLN A 179 -3.39 -26.73 13.48
C GLN A 179 -4.62 -26.53 12.56
N PRO A 180 -4.90 -27.48 11.64
CA PRO A 180 -6.02 -27.36 10.70
C PRO A 180 -7.39 -27.11 11.33
N SER A 181 -7.59 -27.53 12.59
CA SER A 181 -8.85 -27.35 13.33
C SER A 181 -9.09 -25.91 13.82
N VAL A 182 -8.02 -25.12 13.96
CA VAL A 182 -8.07 -23.72 14.45
C VAL A 182 -7.71 -22.73 13.33
N ARG A 183 -7.30 -23.25 12.17
CA ARG A 183 -6.84 -22.48 11.04
C ARG A 183 -8.00 -21.75 10.35
N ASP A 184 -8.04 -20.43 10.50
CA ASP A 184 -8.96 -19.55 9.78
C ASP A 184 -8.29 -19.02 8.51
N GLU A 185 -8.64 -19.59 7.35
CA GLU A 185 -8.10 -19.16 6.06
C GLU A 185 -8.50 -17.73 5.69
N GLY A 186 -9.67 -17.24 6.14
CA GLY A 186 -10.09 -15.86 5.90
C GLY A 186 -9.12 -14.89 6.56
N LEU A 187 -8.83 -15.14 7.83
CA LEU A 187 -7.92 -14.34 8.62
C LEU A 187 -6.46 -14.44 8.15
N ILE A 188 -6.02 -15.62 7.69
CA ILE A 188 -4.71 -15.79 7.04
C ILE A 188 -4.61 -14.92 5.78
N ASN A 189 -5.66 -14.90 4.96
CA ASN A 189 -5.68 -14.07 3.75
C ASN A 189 -5.67 -12.58 4.07
N GLU A 190 -6.35 -12.15 5.13
CA GLU A 190 -6.32 -10.76 5.61
C GLU A 190 -4.91 -10.35 6.09
N TRP A 191 -4.25 -11.19 6.88
CA TRP A 191 -2.86 -10.96 7.30
C TRP A 191 -1.89 -10.96 6.13
N ARG A 192 -2.07 -11.87 5.16
CA ARG A 192 -1.30 -11.87 3.92
C ARG A 192 -1.48 -10.55 3.16
N GLN A 193 -2.71 -10.05 3.06
CA GLN A 193 -2.98 -8.76 2.43
C GLN A 193 -2.34 -7.58 3.19
N ALA A 194 -2.32 -7.61 4.53
CA ALA A 194 -1.65 -6.59 5.34
C ALA A 194 -0.12 -6.59 5.09
N VAL A 195 0.53 -7.76 5.10
CA VAL A 195 1.95 -7.92 4.78
C VAL A 195 2.26 -7.38 3.38
N ARG A 196 1.47 -7.78 2.38
CA ARG A 196 1.63 -7.31 0.99
C ARG A 196 1.45 -5.80 0.87
N THR A 197 0.51 -5.22 1.60
CA THR A 197 0.31 -3.77 1.63
C THR A 197 1.54 -3.08 2.21
N LEU A 198 2.06 -3.52 3.36
CA LEU A 198 3.28 -2.95 3.94
C LEU A 198 4.48 -3.07 2.99
N LEU A 199 4.63 -4.19 2.28
CA LEU A 199 5.68 -4.38 1.28
C LEU A 199 5.56 -3.45 0.05
N ARG A 200 4.34 -3.08 -0.36
CA ARG A 200 4.13 -2.13 -1.47
C ARG A 200 4.49 -0.68 -1.10
N TRP A 201 4.51 -0.35 0.19
CA TRP A 201 4.69 1.03 0.67
C TRP A 201 6.01 1.27 1.40
N GLY A 202 6.66 0.22 1.90
CA GLY A 202 8.01 0.28 2.48
C GLY A 202 9.13 -0.10 1.49
N THR A 203 10.36 0.27 1.81
CA THR A 203 11.61 -0.34 1.31
C THR A 203 12.06 -1.54 2.16
N ALA A 204 11.23 -1.92 3.14
CA ALA A 204 11.57 -2.83 4.23
C ALA A 204 11.99 -4.23 3.79
N ALA A 205 11.65 -4.70 2.58
CA ALA A 205 12.10 -6.00 2.11
C ALA A 205 13.63 -6.12 2.09
N ALA A 206 14.33 -5.09 1.63
CA ALA A 206 15.79 -5.05 1.66
C ALA A 206 16.34 -4.86 3.10
N GLN A 207 15.58 -4.15 3.94
CA GLN A 207 15.99 -3.86 5.32
C GLN A 207 15.76 -5.04 6.27
N LEU A 208 14.77 -5.89 6.03
CA LEU A 208 14.43 -7.01 6.91
C LEU A 208 15.57 -8.01 7.07
N GLN A 209 16.34 -8.24 6.00
CA GLN A 209 17.54 -9.07 6.09
C GLN A 209 18.60 -8.46 7.03
N HIS A 210 18.72 -7.12 7.05
CA HIS A 210 19.59 -6.42 7.99
C HIS A 210 19.02 -6.41 9.42
N LEU A 211 17.71 -6.21 9.54
CA LEU A 211 16.96 -6.19 10.80
C LEU A 211 16.82 -7.57 11.44
N ALA A 212 17.08 -8.66 10.70
CA ALA A 212 16.95 -10.02 11.20
C ALA A 212 17.79 -10.27 12.46
N GLY A 213 18.98 -9.65 12.55
CA GLY A 213 19.84 -9.74 13.73
C GLY A 213 19.36 -8.89 14.93
N GLN A 214 18.54 -7.88 14.70
CA GLN A 214 18.06 -6.95 15.74
C GLN A 214 16.78 -7.45 16.43
N TYR A 215 15.89 -8.10 15.67
CA TYR A 215 14.54 -8.47 16.12
C TYR A 215 14.31 -9.98 16.33
N ASP A 216 15.41 -10.75 16.37
CA ASP A 216 15.40 -12.21 16.43
C ASP A 216 14.40 -12.81 15.42
N ILE A 217 14.53 -12.37 14.17
CA ILE A 217 13.61 -12.77 13.10
C ILE A 217 14.00 -14.18 12.66
N GLU A 218 13.17 -15.15 13.00
CA GLU A 218 13.38 -16.54 12.57
C GLU A 218 13.44 -16.67 11.04
N PRO A 219 14.23 -17.61 10.48
CA PRO A 219 14.37 -17.79 9.03
C PRO A 219 13.03 -17.97 8.29
N GLN A 220 12.05 -18.62 8.91
CA GLN A 220 10.71 -18.81 8.35
C GLN A 220 9.94 -17.51 8.09
N HIS A 221 10.19 -16.46 8.88
CA HIS A 221 9.62 -15.14 8.66
C HIS A 221 10.24 -14.47 7.42
N LEU A 222 11.56 -14.61 7.23
CA LEU A 222 12.26 -14.08 6.06
C LEU A 222 11.83 -14.80 4.78
N GLU A 223 11.70 -16.13 4.83
CA GLU A 223 11.18 -16.92 3.70
C GLU A 223 9.75 -16.52 3.32
N LEU A 224 8.90 -16.22 4.32
CA LEU A 224 7.55 -15.72 4.08
C LEU A 224 7.57 -14.35 3.40
N VAL A 225 8.44 -13.44 3.86
CA VAL A 225 8.60 -12.11 3.26
C VAL A 225 9.06 -12.21 1.82
N ASP A 226 10.09 -13.02 1.54
CA ASP A 226 10.60 -13.23 0.18
C ASP A 226 9.51 -13.79 -0.74
N ARG A 227 8.73 -14.77 -0.24
CA ARG A 227 7.60 -15.38 -0.96
C ARG A 227 6.52 -14.35 -1.28
N GLU A 228 6.07 -13.59 -0.28
CA GLU A 228 5.00 -12.61 -0.47
C GLU A 228 5.46 -11.41 -1.30
N TYR A 229 6.71 -10.96 -1.16
CA TYR A 229 7.20 -9.84 -1.96
C TYR A 229 7.37 -10.23 -3.43
N THR A 230 7.86 -11.45 -3.69
CA THR A 230 7.89 -12.01 -5.05
C THR A 230 6.48 -12.07 -5.66
N ALA A 231 5.46 -12.44 -4.88
CA ALA A 231 4.06 -12.42 -5.33
C ALA A 231 3.58 -10.99 -5.64
N VAL A 232 3.87 -10.03 -4.76
CA VAL A 232 3.54 -8.60 -4.97
C VAL A 232 4.14 -8.07 -6.27
N LEU A 233 5.43 -8.34 -6.54
CA LEU A 233 6.10 -7.89 -7.75
C LEU A 233 5.48 -8.48 -9.02
N ASN A 234 5.11 -9.77 -8.99
CA ASN A 234 4.44 -10.42 -10.12
C ASN A 234 3.02 -9.89 -10.35
N GLU A 235 2.24 -9.68 -9.28
CA GLU A 235 0.89 -9.12 -9.35
C GLU A 235 0.92 -7.68 -9.87
N LEU A 236 1.89 -6.87 -9.42
CA LEU A 236 2.04 -5.47 -9.81
C LEU A 236 2.23 -5.30 -11.32
N LEU A 237 2.97 -6.19 -11.98
CA LEU A 237 3.10 -6.17 -13.44
C LEU A 237 1.73 -6.28 -14.12
N GLN A 238 0.90 -7.22 -13.67
CA GLN A 238 -0.44 -7.43 -14.22
C GLN A 238 -1.37 -6.24 -13.91
N GLU A 239 -1.31 -5.73 -12.68
CA GLU A 239 -2.09 -4.56 -12.25
C GLU A 239 -1.75 -3.32 -13.10
N VAL A 240 -0.46 -3.00 -13.29
CA VAL A 240 -0.03 -1.86 -14.11
C VAL A 240 -0.52 -2.01 -15.55
N MET A 241 -0.40 -3.20 -16.14
CA MET A 241 -0.87 -3.45 -17.51
C MET A 241 -2.39 -3.38 -17.64
N ALA A 242 -3.14 -3.83 -16.63
CA ALA A 242 -4.59 -3.73 -16.58
C ALA A 242 -5.05 -2.27 -16.45
N VAL A 243 -4.41 -1.48 -15.56
CA VAL A 243 -4.69 -0.05 -15.40
C VAL A 243 -4.37 0.70 -16.69
N ALA A 244 -3.26 0.40 -17.35
CA ALA A 244 -2.87 1.01 -18.61
C ALA A 244 -3.92 0.71 -19.69
N SER A 245 -4.32 -0.54 -19.80
CA SER A 245 -5.34 -0.97 -20.77
C SER A 245 -6.70 -0.31 -20.52
N GLY A 246 -7.10 -0.19 -19.25
CA GLY A 246 -8.34 0.49 -18.84
C GLY A 246 -8.32 1.99 -19.15
N ALA A 247 -7.22 2.68 -18.86
CA ALA A 247 -7.07 4.11 -19.14
C ALA A 247 -7.05 4.44 -20.65
N LEU A 248 -6.74 3.46 -21.49
CA LEU A 248 -6.80 3.60 -22.94
C LEU A 248 -8.23 3.46 -23.51
N GLN A 249 -9.20 2.98 -22.74
CA GLN A 249 -10.58 2.84 -23.22
C GLN A 249 -11.22 4.23 -23.50
N PRO A 250 -12.12 4.34 -24.50
CA PRO A 250 -12.65 5.63 -24.98
C PRO A 250 -13.53 6.37 -23.96
N ASN A 251 -14.02 5.71 -22.91
CA ASN A 251 -14.93 6.29 -21.92
C ASN A 251 -14.27 6.61 -20.57
N MET A 252 -12.94 6.49 -20.47
CA MET A 252 -12.22 6.77 -19.22
C MET A 252 -11.44 8.08 -19.38
N GLU A 253 -11.84 9.12 -18.66
CA GLU A 253 -10.94 10.26 -18.42
C GLU A 253 -9.76 9.77 -17.59
N PRO A 254 -8.52 9.92 -18.05
CA PRO A 254 -7.34 9.53 -17.28
C PRO A 254 -7.07 10.63 -16.25
N ALA A 255 -7.79 10.63 -15.12
CA ALA A 255 -7.31 11.35 -13.97
C ALA A 255 -6.04 10.65 -13.48
N ALA A 256 -4.87 11.28 -13.65
CA ALA A 256 -3.59 10.76 -13.17
C ALA A 256 -3.63 10.37 -11.69
N GLN A 257 -4.49 11.04 -10.91
CA GLN A 257 -4.80 10.73 -9.52
C GLN A 257 -5.38 9.33 -9.32
N GLY A 258 -6.36 8.92 -10.15
CA GLY A 258 -6.96 7.58 -10.07
C GLY A 258 -6.01 6.46 -10.48
N ILE A 259 -4.90 6.77 -11.15
CA ILE A 259 -3.90 5.78 -11.58
C ILE A 259 -2.93 5.49 -10.45
N LYS A 260 -2.48 6.53 -9.72
CA LYS A 260 -1.74 6.37 -8.47
C LYS A 260 -2.50 5.51 -7.47
N GLU A 261 -3.78 5.80 -7.29
CA GLU A 261 -4.65 5.06 -6.37
C GLU A 261 -4.82 3.59 -6.76
N ARG A 262 -4.85 3.29 -8.06
CA ARG A 262 -5.07 1.93 -8.58
C ARG A 262 -3.83 1.05 -8.61
N ILE A 263 -2.62 1.62 -8.73
CA ILE A 263 -1.37 0.85 -8.70
C ILE A 263 -1.01 0.45 -7.26
N ASN A 264 -1.52 1.19 -6.26
CA ASN A 264 -1.32 0.93 -4.83
C ASN A 264 0.16 0.68 -4.48
N LEU A 265 1.04 1.52 -5.04
CA LEU A 265 2.49 1.50 -4.87
C LEU A 265 2.90 2.92 -4.50
N THR A 266 3.82 3.07 -3.55
CA THR A 266 4.37 4.40 -3.24
C THR A 266 5.22 4.92 -4.39
N ASP A 267 5.20 6.23 -4.68
CA ASP A 267 6.14 6.87 -5.59
C ASP A 267 7.33 7.51 -4.86
N LYS A 268 7.49 7.20 -3.57
CA LYS A 268 8.57 7.75 -2.74
C LYS A 268 9.81 6.87 -2.76
N THR A 269 9.68 5.59 -3.13
CA THR A 269 10.82 4.67 -3.37
C THR A 269 11.33 4.80 -4.80
N THR A 270 12.61 4.48 -5.03
CA THR A 270 13.18 4.50 -6.38
C THR A 270 12.39 3.60 -7.33
N PHE A 271 12.12 2.34 -6.95
CA PHE A 271 11.28 1.41 -7.71
C PHE A 271 9.89 2.00 -8.04
N GLY A 272 9.23 2.53 -7.01
CA GLY A 272 7.95 3.23 -7.11
C GLY A 272 7.94 4.35 -8.14
N LYS A 273 8.92 5.26 -8.07
CA LYS A 273 9.10 6.35 -9.05
C LYS A 273 9.21 5.81 -10.46
N ARG A 274 10.00 4.74 -10.66
CA ARG A 274 10.20 4.13 -11.99
C ARG A 274 8.88 3.73 -12.63
N ILE A 275 8.05 3.02 -11.87
CA ILE A 275 6.75 2.54 -12.34
C ILE A 275 5.81 3.71 -12.65
N HIS A 276 5.70 4.69 -11.74
CA HIS A 276 4.81 5.83 -11.91
C HIS A 276 5.20 6.70 -13.11
N MET A 277 6.49 7.01 -13.28
CA MET A 277 6.97 7.84 -14.38
C MET A 277 6.80 7.15 -15.73
N ALA A 278 7.11 5.85 -15.82
CA ALA A 278 6.87 5.07 -17.02
C ALA A 278 5.38 5.06 -17.38
N MET A 279 4.52 4.78 -16.41
CA MET A 279 3.07 4.77 -16.61
C MET A 279 2.54 6.13 -17.08
N GLN A 280 2.91 7.22 -16.41
CA GLN A 280 2.49 8.58 -16.75
C GLN A 280 2.93 8.97 -18.18
N HIS A 281 4.16 8.64 -18.55
CA HIS A 281 4.66 8.92 -19.90
C HIS A 281 3.92 8.11 -20.96
N PHE A 282 3.69 6.81 -20.72
CA PHE A 282 2.93 5.95 -21.63
C PHE A 282 1.52 6.51 -21.90
N LEU A 283 0.83 6.93 -20.85
CA LEU A 283 -0.52 7.49 -20.97
C LEU A 283 -0.56 8.85 -21.64
N THR A 284 0.42 9.72 -21.33
CA THR A 284 0.56 11.02 -22.00
C THR A 284 0.81 10.84 -23.50
N SER A 285 1.66 9.89 -23.86
CA SER A 285 1.95 9.52 -25.25
C SER A 285 0.72 8.96 -25.97
N ALA A 286 -0.07 8.13 -25.28
CA ALA A 286 -1.31 7.59 -25.82
C ALA A 286 -2.40 8.66 -25.97
N ALA A 287 -2.50 9.61 -25.03
CA ALA A 287 -3.44 10.72 -25.11
C ALA A 287 -3.10 11.67 -26.27
N ALA A 288 -1.82 11.99 -26.45
CA ALA A 288 -1.34 12.81 -27.56
C ALA A 288 -1.60 12.18 -28.94
N THR A 289 -1.74 10.84 -29.00
CA THR A 289 -2.07 10.13 -30.24
C THR A 289 -3.56 9.93 -30.43
N LYS A 290 -4.38 9.90 -29.37
CA LYS A 290 -5.86 9.94 -29.46
C LYS A 290 -6.41 11.22 -30.11
N THR A 291 -5.69 12.34 -30.02
CA THR A 291 -6.04 13.57 -30.77
C THR A 291 -5.82 13.47 -32.28
N ALA A 292 -5.18 12.39 -32.75
CA ALA A 292 -5.25 11.98 -34.16
C ALA A 292 -6.40 10.96 -34.29
N SER A 293 -7.53 11.42 -34.82
CA SER A 293 -8.76 10.63 -35.02
C SER A 293 -8.48 9.23 -35.56
N HIS A 294 -8.73 8.19 -34.76
CA HIS A 294 -9.02 6.78 -35.11
C HIS A 294 -8.36 5.82 -34.10
N CYS A 295 -9.13 5.35 -33.12
CA CYS A 295 -8.73 4.22 -32.27
C CYS A 295 -9.97 3.41 -31.84
N SER A 296 -10.44 2.53 -32.73
CA SER A 296 -11.28 1.39 -32.36
C SER A 296 -10.98 0.23 -33.31
N GLU A 297 -10.33 -0.83 -32.80
CA GLU A 297 -10.74 -2.23 -32.99
C GLU A 297 -9.79 -3.15 -32.23
N VAL A 298 -10.37 -3.91 -31.29
CA VAL A 298 -9.81 -5.15 -30.76
C VAL A 298 -11.00 -6.10 -30.72
N MET A 299 -11.01 -7.07 -31.63
CA MET A 299 -11.53 -8.44 -31.49
C MET A 299 -11.33 -9.09 -32.87
N GLY A 300 -10.34 -9.97 -32.97
CA GLY A 300 -10.16 -10.78 -34.18
C GLY A 300 -11.27 -11.82 -34.26
N GLU A 301 -12.17 -11.68 -35.22
CA GLU A 301 -12.88 -12.82 -35.79
C GLU A 301 -11.95 -13.54 -36.78
N PRO A 302 -11.97 -14.88 -36.84
CA PRO A 302 -11.19 -15.62 -37.82
C PRO A 302 -11.84 -15.50 -39.21
N PRO A 303 -11.06 -15.42 -40.30
CA PRO A 303 -11.61 -15.21 -41.63
C PRO A 303 -12.29 -16.47 -42.14
N SER A 304 -13.57 -16.36 -42.48
CA SER A 304 -14.20 -17.24 -43.47
C SER A 304 -13.79 -16.78 -44.86
N HIS A 305 -13.36 -17.75 -45.66
CA HIS A 305 -13.14 -17.67 -47.10
C HIS A 305 -14.26 -16.87 -47.81
N ASP A 306 -13.90 -15.87 -48.61
CA ASP A 306 -13.98 -15.99 -50.07
C ASP A 306 -13.41 -14.75 -50.77
N GLU A 307 -13.01 -15.00 -52.01
CA GLU A 307 -12.18 -14.21 -52.89
C GLU A 307 -12.89 -12.96 -53.45
N GLN A 308 -12.09 -12.07 -54.05
CA GLN A 308 -12.45 -10.96 -54.96
C GLN A 308 -12.69 -9.58 -54.33
N GLU A 309 -11.65 -8.72 -54.34
CA GLU A 309 -11.58 -7.55 -55.24
C GLU A 309 -10.34 -6.71 -54.91
N GLN A 310 -9.26 -6.96 -55.65
CA GLN A 310 -8.12 -6.06 -55.80
C GLN A 310 -8.49 -4.97 -56.81
N GLU A 311 -9.09 -3.85 -56.40
CA GLU A 311 -8.97 -2.57 -57.14
C GLU A 311 -9.42 -1.35 -56.31
N GLN A 312 -8.93 -1.19 -55.08
CA GLN A 312 -9.07 0.09 -54.35
C GLN A 312 -7.85 0.40 -53.47
N GLU A 313 -6.66 0.08 -53.99
CA GLU A 313 -5.39 0.10 -53.27
C GLU A 313 -4.66 1.47 -53.24
N ARG A 314 -5.33 2.58 -53.54
CA ARG A 314 -4.71 3.92 -53.47
C ARG A 314 -5.59 4.93 -52.75
N LYS A 315 -5.78 4.74 -51.44
CA LYS A 315 -6.04 5.78 -50.41
C LYS A 315 -6.42 5.22 -49.03
N ARG A 316 -6.16 3.94 -48.72
CA ARG A 316 -6.15 3.51 -47.31
C ARG A 316 -4.89 4.04 -46.66
N ALA A 317 -5.03 5.21 -46.02
CA ALA A 317 -4.09 5.66 -45.00
C ALA A 317 -3.81 4.47 -44.09
N LYS A 318 -2.56 4.00 -44.11
CA LYS A 318 -2.09 2.92 -43.25
C LYS A 318 -2.39 3.36 -41.83
N VAL A 319 -3.44 2.79 -41.23
CA VAL A 319 -3.89 3.12 -39.87
C VAL A 319 -2.78 2.65 -38.94
N SER A 320 -1.85 3.56 -38.67
CA SER A 320 -0.78 3.34 -37.72
C SER A 320 -1.40 3.39 -36.34
N VAL A 321 -1.77 2.21 -35.81
CA VAL A 321 -1.92 2.02 -34.37
C VAL A 321 -0.67 2.62 -33.73
N PRO A 322 -0.78 3.57 -32.78
CA PRO A 322 0.40 4.14 -32.15
C PRO A 322 1.22 2.97 -31.59
N SER A 323 2.48 2.86 -31.97
CA SER A 323 3.34 1.82 -31.44
C SER A 323 3.27 1.92 -29.92
N ARG A 324 2.81 0.87 -29.23
CA ARG A 324 2.83 0.73 -27.76
C ARG A 324 4.24 0.85 -27.15
N GLN A 325 5.21 1.20 -27.96
CA GLN A 325 6.62 1.36 -27.69
C GLN A 325 6.96 2.86 -27.61
N CYS A 326 6.74 3.45 -26.45
CA CYS A 326 6.92 4.88 -26.19
C CYS A 326 8.31 5.21 -25.63
N PHE A 327 9.15 4.22 -25.38
CA PHE A 327 10.42 4.38 -24.71
C PHE A 327 11.57 4.00 -25.63
N VAL A 328 12.75 4.56 -25.37
CA VAL A 328 14.00 4.29 -26.10
C VAL A 328 15.16 4.18 -25.12
N VAL A 329 16.16 3.38 -25.47
CA VAL A 329 17.41 3.24 -24.72
C VAL A 329 18.50 4.10 -25.36
N ARG A 330 19.21 4.90 -24.57
CA ARG A 330 20.31 5.73 -25.06
C ARG A 330 21.42 4.85 -25.65
N GLY A 331 21.93 5.22 -26.82
CA GLY A 331 23.11 4.56 -27.43
C GLY A 331 22.82 3.24 -28.16
N VAL A 332 21.63 2.65 -28.01
CA VAL A 332 21.20 1.47 -28.79
C VAL A 332 20.43 1.94 -30.02
N ASN A 333 20.74 1.40 -31.21
CA ASN A 333 20.11 1.76 -32.49
C ASN A 333 18.58 1.63 -32.44
N SER A 334 17.90 2.73 -32.11
CA SER A 334 16.46 2.94 -32.28
C SER A 334 15.53 1.85 -31.71
N ARG A 335 16.01 0.99 -30.79
CA ARG A 335 15.15 -0.02 -30.16
C ARG A 335 14.10 0.71 -29.33
N ARG A 336 12.85 0.59 -29.76
CA ARG A 336 11.71 1.12 -29.01
C ARG A 336 11.20 0.04 -28.06
N LEU A 337 10.95 0.43 -26.82
CA LEU A 337 10.47 -0.44 -25.76
C LEU A 337 9.03 -0.06 -25.38
N GLY A 338 8.24 -1.07 -25.02
CA GLY A 338 6.90 -0.88 -24.46
C GLY A 338 6.87 -0.72 -22.94
N LEU A 339 5.73 -0.27 -22.40
CA LEU A 339 5.53 -0.13 -20.95
C LEU A 339 5.80 -1.45 -20.22
N HIS A 340 5.37 -2.58 -20.78
CA HIS A 340 5.60 -3.91 -20.21
C HIS A 340 7.09 -4.21 -20.00
N GLU A 341 7.95 -3.94 -21.01
CA GLU A 341 9.40 -4.17 -20.92
C GLU A 341 10.04 -3.29 -19.83
N VAL A 342 9.58 -2.04 -19.71
CA VAL A 342 10.08 -1.09 -18.70
C VAL A 342 9.69 -1.51 -17.28
N VAL A 343 8.42 -1.86 -17.07
CA VAL A 343 7.89 -2.30 -15.76
C VAL A 343 8.55 -3.62 -15.35
N HIS A 344 8.65 -4.57 -16.28
CA HIS A 344 9.32 -5.84 -16.01
C HIS A 344 10.81 -5.63 -15.65
N ARG A 345 11.54 -4.75 -16.36
CA ARG A 345 12.92 -4.43 -15.98
C ARG A 345 13.01 -3.81 -14.58
N ALA A 346 12.12 -2.89 -14.24
CA ALA A 346 12.09 -2.29 -12.90
C ALA A 346 11.86 -3.33 -11.80
N ILE A 347 10.98 -4.31 -12.04
CA ILE A 347 10.72 -5.44 -11.13
C ILE A 347 11.97 -6.31 -10.96
N VAL A 348 12.65 -6.64 -12.06
CA VAL A 348 13.89 -7.44 -12.01
C VAL A 348 14.99 -6.72 -11.24
N ASP A 349 15.16 -5.40 -11.46
CA ASP A 349 16.14 -4.60 -10.74
C ASP A 349 15.83 -4.53 -9.23
N GLU A 350 14.56 -4.37 -8.86
CA GLU A 350 14.11 -4.36 -7.47
C GLU A 350 14.35 -5.70 -6.79
N ALA A 351 13.95 -6.80 -7.43
CA ALA A 351 14.17 -8.14 -6.89
C ALA A 351 15.65 -8.47 -6.71
N ALA A 352 16.50 -8.05 -7.66
CA ALA A 352 17.94 -8.19 -7.54
C ALA A 352 18.50 -7.36 -6.38
N ALA A 353 18.01 -6.13 -6.19
CA ALA A 353 18.41 -5.27 -5.06
C ALA A 353 18.00 -5.85 -3.70
N CYS A 354 16.87 -6.56 -3.64
CA CYS A 354 16.39 -7.24 -2.43
C CYS A 354 16.92 -8.68 -2.27
N GLY A 355 17.67 -9.22 -3.23
CA GLY A 355 18.17 -10.59 -3.18
C GLY A 355 17.09 -11.67 -3.31
N LEU A 356 15.92 -11.34 -3.88
CA LEU A 356 14.81 -12.27 -4.05
C LEU A 356 15.14 -13.35 -5.09
N LYS A 357 14.69 -14.57 -4.81
CA LYS A 357 14.82 -15.72 -5.72
C LYS A 357 13.49 -16.00 -6.41
N GLY A 358 13.53 -16.55 -7.64
CA GLY A 358 12.34 -17.09 -8.29
C GLY A 358 11.57 -16.14 -9.22
N LEU A 359 12.11 -14.96 -9.55
CA LEU A 359 11.64 -14.17 -10.71
C LEU A 359 12.30 -14.60 -12.03
N ASP A 360 12.80 -15.83 -12.10
CA ASP A 360 13.36 -16.39 -13.33
C ASP A 360 12.30 -16.42 -14.43
N GLN A 361 12.56 -15.66 -15.49
CA GLN A 361 11.61 -15.23 -16.50
C GLN A 361 10.92 -16.38 -17.25
N PRO A 362 9.60 -16.35 -17.46
CA PRO A 362 8.98 -17.07 -18.56
C PRO A 362 9.28 -16.30 -19.87
N GLY A 363 10.46 -16.54 -20.44
CA GLY A 363 10.79 -16.08 -21.79
C GLY A 363 11.95 -15.10 -21.92
N GLY A 364 13.13 -15.47 -21.40
CA GLY A 364 14.40 -15.10 -22.00
C GLY A 364 14.90 -13.68 -21.71
N ASP A 365 16.07 -13.65 -21.08
CA ASP A 365 16.91 -12.51 -20.71
C ASP A 365 17.15 -11.46 -21.82
N ALA A 366 16.72 -11.71 -23.05
CA ALA A 366 16.83 -10.85 -24.22
C ALA A 366 15.90 -9.61 -24.19
N LEU A 367 14.74 -9.69 -23.54
CA LEU A 367 13.79 -8.56 -23.55
C LEU A 367 14.23 -7.39 -22.64
N CYS A 368 15.02 -7.64 -21.60
CA CYS A 368 15.35 -6.65 -20.56
C CYS A 368 16.84 -6.30 -20.47
N GLN A 369 17.61 -6.38 -21.56
CA GLN A 369 19.04 -6.03 -21.58
C GLN A 369 19.28 -4.53 -21.71
N PHE A 370 18.83 -3.74 -20.74
CA PHE A 370 19.11 -2.31 -20.67
C PHE A 370 19.12 -1.83 -19.22
N ALA A 371 19.85 -0.75 -18.96
CA ALA A 371 19.86 -0.10 -17.65
C ALA A 371 18.76 0.99 -17.60
N LEU A 372 17.98 1.03 -16.51
CA LEU A 372 16.92 2.03 -16.33
C LEU A 372 17.40 3.50 -16.39
N PRO A 373 18.61 3.87 -15.92
CA PRO A 373 19.14 5.23 -16.12
C PRO A 373 19.34 5.65 -17.58
N GLU A 374 19.47 4.68 -18.49
CA GLU A 374 19.61 4.92 -19.94
C GLU A 374 18.25 5.05 -20.64
N LEU A 375 17.15 4.84 -19.92
CA LEU A 375 15.80 4.88 -20.45
C LEU A 375 15.33 6.33 -20.65
N GLY A 376 14.73 6.57 -21.80
CA GLY A 376 14.15 7.85 -22.14
C GLY A 376 13.04 7.73 -23.18
N TYR A 377 12.69 8.87 -23.76
CA TYR A 377 11.74 8.99 -24.84
C TYR A 377 12.27 9.96 -25.89
N LEU A 378 11.71 9.92 -27.10
CA LEU A 378 12.00 10.92 -28.13
C LEU A 378 10.96 12.03 -28.04
N ASP A 379 11.42 13.27 -27.95
CA ASP A 379 10.54 14.43 -28.05
C ASP A 379 9.95 14.57 -29.47
N LYS A 380 9.05 15.54 -29.65
CA LYS A 380 8.45 15.86 -30.95
C LYS A 380 9.46 16.23 -32.05
N HIS A 381 10.71 16.51 -31.69
CA HIS A 381 11.81 16.83 -32.58
C HIS A 381 12.77 15.64 -32.79
N GLY A 382 12.45 14.46 -32.27
CA GLY A 382 13.29 13.27 -32.35
C GLY A 382 14.53 13.33 -31.45
N ARG A 383 14.56 14.23 -30.46
CA ARG A 383 15.67 14.33 -29.51
C ARG A 383 15.38 13.45 -28.29
N PHE A 384 16.41 12.75 -27.84
CA PHE A 384 16.32 11.93 -26.63
C PHE A 384 16.13 12.82 -25.40
N GLN A 385 15.12 12.49 -24.61
CA GLN A 385 14.88 13.03 -23.27
C GLN A 385 14.96 11.88 -22.27
N SER A 386 15.75 12.06 -21.21
CA SER A 386 15.81 11.09 -20.12
C SER A 386 14.47 11.05 -19.38
N LEU A 387 14.05 9.87 -18.95
CA LEU A 387 12.86 9.72 -18.12
C LEU A 387 13.16 10.01 -16.64
N GLN A 388 14.38 10.45 -16.27
CA GLN A 388 14.78 10.88 -14.92
C GLN A 388 14.36 9.92 -13.80
N ILE A 389 14.66 8.63 -13.97
CA ILE A 389 14.17 7.53 -13.12
C ILE A 389 15.10 7.24 -11.91
N GLU A 390 15.85 8.23 -11.44
CA GLU A 390 16.75 8.11 -10.27
C GLU A 390 16.12 8.61 -8.97
#